data_AF-A0A498JKZ3-F1
#
_entry.id   AF-A0A498JKZ3-F1
#
_cell.length_a   1.000
_cell.length_b   1.000
_cell.length_c   1.000
_cell.angle_alpha   90.00
_cell.angle_beta   90.00
_cell.angle_gamma   90.00
#
_symmetry.space_group_name_H-M   'P 1'
#
loop_
_entity.id
_entity.type
_entity.pdbx_description
1 polymer ?
#
loop_
_entity_poly.entity_id
_entity_poly.type
_entity_poly.pdbx_seq_one_letter_code
_entity_poly.pdbx_strand_id
1 'polypeptide(L)'
;MASLEEANSVKPEKFSGHNFRRWQKQVKYWLTVLGLASALEETQSNKGSSFKEILIALSEHLYDVYHATVSTAKELWETLEAEYGIVDAGMDRFTVSNFNDYKMVNNKSVGEQIHGYQELLRGVEKKKEQSSMRILKSPALLINCLNLGMTLLEP
;
A
#
# COMPACT_ATOMS: atom_id res chain seq x y z
N MET A 1 3.45 -2.74 -24.95
CA MET A 1 2.93 -1.52 -24.30
C MET A 1 1.50 -1.82 -23.90
N ALA A 2 1.11 -1.62 -22.64
CA ALA A 2 -0.26 -1.86 -22.21
C ALA A 2 -1.22 -0.93 -22.96
N SER A 3 -2.41 -1.41 -23.32
CA SER A 3 -3.40 -0.55 -23.98
C SER A 3 -3.92 0.48 -22.98
N LEU A 4 -4.26 1.69 -23.44
CA LEU A 4 -4.75 2.81 -22.61
C LEU A 4 -5.94 2.41 -21.71
N GLU A 5 -6.69 1.39 -22.13
CA GLU A 5 -7.85 0.82 -21.44
C GLU A 5 -7.47 0.01 -20.19
N GLU A 6 -6.35 -0.71 -20.22
CA GLU A 6 -5.82 -1.44 -19.05
C GLU A 6 -5.27 -0.45 -18.00
N ALA A 7 -4.60 0.61 -18.45
CA ALA A 7 -4.03 1.62 -17.56
C ALA A 7 -5.09 2.42 -16.78
N ASN A 8 -6.29 2.60 -17.36
CA ASN A 8 -7.41 3.24 -16.66
C ASN A 8 -8.06 2.30 -15.63
N SER A 9 -8.13 1.00 -15.91
CA SER A 9 -8.68 0.01 -14.96
C SER A 9 -7.83 -0.17 -13.70
N VAL A 10 -6.53 0.12 -13.78
CA VAL A 10 -5.58 -0.05 -12.66
C VAL A 10 -5.24 1.26 -11.95
N LYS A 11 -5.92 2.36 -12.31
CA LYS A 11 -5.72 3.67 -11.69
C LYS A 11 -6.07 3.62 -10.20
N PRO A 12 -5.19 4.11 -9.31
CA PRO A 12 -5.44 4.11 -7.86
C PRO A 12 -6.54 5.10 -7.47
N GLU A 13 -7.21 4.81 -6.35
CA GLU A 13 -8.06 5.77 -5.65
C GLU A 13 -7.23 6.96 -5.15
N LYS A 14 -7.90 8.11 -4.97
CA LYS A 14 -7.27 9.34 -4.49
C LYS A 14 -6.72 9.16 -3.07
N PHE A 15 -5.47 9.53 -2.85
CA PHE A 15 -4.87 9.47 -1.52
C PHE A 15 -5.41 10.57 -0.62
N SER A 16 -5.91 10.17 0.56
CA SER A 16 -6.46 11.07 1.57
C SER A 16 -5.65 11.11 2.87
N GLY A 17 -4.42 10.58 2.88
CA GLY A 17 -3.57 10.53 4.08
C GLY A 17 -3.61 9.22 4.89
N HIS A 18 -4.42 8.23 4.51
CA HIS A 18 -4.55 6.96 5.22
C HIS A 18 -4.18 5.74 4.37
N ASN A 19 -3.76 4.65 5.01
CA ASN A 19 -3.39 3.38 4.36
C ASN A 19 -2.30 3.55 3.29
N PHE A 20 -1.29 4.37 3.59
CA PHE A 20 -0.29 4.80 2.60
C PHE A 20 0.40 3.62 1.92
N ARG A 21 0.73 2.53 2.63
CA ARG A 21 1.38 1.36 2.01
C ARG A 21 0.53 0.69 0.94
N ARG A 22 -0.80 0.67 1.13
CA ARG A 22 -1.73 0.14 0.12
C ARG A 22 -1.77 1.04 -1.09
N TRP A 23 -2.00 2.33 -0.88
CA TRP A 23 -2.05 3.32 -1.95
C TRP A 23 -0.74 3.35 -2.76
N GLN A 24 0.40 3.39 -2.07
CA GLN A 24 1.72 3.38 -2.65
C GLN A 24 1.95 2.15 -3.56
N LYS A 25 1.50 0.97 -3.13
CA LYS A 25 1.60 -0.26 -3.94
C LYS A 25 0.75 -0.16 -5.22
N GLN A 26 -0.44 0.43 -5.13
CA GLN A 26 -1.32 0.63 -6.30
C GLN A 26 -0.71 1.63 -7.28
N VAL A 27 -0.16 2.75 -6.79
CA VAL A 27 0.51 3.76 -7.64
C VAL A 27 1.75 3.18 -8.33
N LYS A 28 2.62 2.45 -7.62
CA LYS A 28 3.79 1.78 -8.21
C LYS A 28 3.40 0.83 -9.34
N TYR A 29 2.35 0.03 -9.12
CA TYR A 29 1.84 -0.87 -10.13
C TYR A 29 1.29 -0.10 -11.34
N TRP A 30 0.49 0.93 -11.11
CA TRP A 30 -0.07 1.78 -12.17
C TRP A 30 1.01 2.47 -13.00
N LEU A 31 2.05 3.02 -12.37
CA LEU A 31 3.21 3.60 -13.08
C LEU A 31 3.98 2.55 -13.90
N THR A 32 4.05 1.31 -13.42
CA THR A 32 4.67 0.20 -14.16
C THR A 32 3.87 -0.13 -15.43
N VAL A 33 2.54 -0.17 -15.33
CA VAL A 33 1.65 -0.39 -16.49
C VAL A 33 1.79 0.75 -17.51
N LEU A 34 1.98 1.98 -17.04
CA LEU A 34 2.22 3.15 -17.88
C LEU A 34 3.64 3.22 -18.48
N GLY A 35 4.56 2.33 -18.08
CA GLY A 35 5.96 2.38 -18.52
C GLY A 35 6.78 3.51 -17.89
N LEU A 36 6.33 4.06 -16.76
CA LEU A 36 6.91 5.21 -16.06
C LEU A 36 7.67 4.83 -14.78
N ALA A 37 7.90 3.54 -14.54
CA ALA A 37 8.50 3.07 -13.29
C ALA A 37 9.95 3.56 -13.09
N SER A 38 10.74 3.68 -14.15
CA SER A 38 12.13 4.17 -14.07
C SER A 38 12.22 5.65 -13.67
N ALA A 39 11.16 6.42 -13.92
CA ALA A 39 11.11 7.85 -13.60
C ALA A 39 10.98 8.15 -12.10
N LEU A 40 10.78 7.13 -11.25
CA LEU A 40 10.89 7.26 -9.79
C LEU A 40 12.35 7.25 -9.30
N GLU A 41 13.29 6.79 -10.13
CA GLU A 41 14.71 6.66 -9.79
C GLU A 41 15.57 7.76 -10.44
N GLU A 42 15.08 8.40 -11.49
CA GLU A 42 15.80 9.44 -12.23
C GLU A 42 15.84 10.80 -11.49
N THR A 43 17.03 11.41 -11.49
CA THR A 43 17.36 12.67 -10.78
C THR A 43 17.04 13.93 -11.57
N GLN A 44 16.34 13.82 -12.71
CA GLN A 44 16.17 14.96 -13.63
C GLN A 44 15.09 15.94 -13.14
N SER A 45 15.45 17.23 -13.12
CA SER A 45 14.73 18.38 -12.54
C SER A 45 13.49 18.85 -13.33
N ASN A 46 12.64 17.93 -13.80
CA ASN A 46 11.51 18.25 -14.67
C ASN A 46 10.23 17.65 -14.06
N LYS A 47 9.14 18.43 -14.00
CA LYS A 47 7.76 17.98 -13.73
C LYS A 47 7.28 17.04 -14.85
N GLY A 48 7.92 15.88 -14.95
CA GLY A 48 7.74 14.90 -16.00
C GLY A 48 6.43 14.15 -15.85
N SER A 49 6.16 13.26 -16.79
CA SER A 49 4.97 12.41 -16.84
C SER A 49 4.93 11.33 -15.75
N SER A 50 5.74 11.40 -14.69
CA SER A 50 5.54 10.58 -13.48
C SER A 50 5.09 11.46 -12.32
N PHE A 51 5.60 12.69 -12.25
CA PHE A 51 5.22 13.69 -11.26
C PHE A 51 3.73 14.05 -11.38
N LYS A 52 3.25 14.29 -12.61
CA LYS A 52 1.84 14.63 -12.84
C LYS A 52 0.92 13.48 -12.44
N GLU A 53 1.32 12.26 -12.72
CA GLU A 53 0.57 11.01 -12.51
C GLU A 53 0.43 10.74 -11.01
N ILE A 54 1.52 10.89 -10.26
CA ILE A 54 1.49 10.80 -8.79
C ILE A 54 0.61 11.91 -8.21
N LEU A 55 0.75 13.16 -8.68
CA LEU A 55 -0.09 14.27 -8.22
C LEU A 55 -1.57 14.01 -8.47
N ILE A 56 -1.97 13.54 -9.66
CA ILE A 56 -3.39 13.22 -9.92
C ILE A 56 -3.88 12.00 -9.13
N ALA A 57 -3.01 11.21 -8.51
CA ALA A 57 -3.40 10.17 -7.57
C ALA A 57 -3.60 10.71 -6.14
N LEU A 58 -3.31 11.99 -5.87
CA LEU A 58 -3.58 12.67 -4.60
C LEU A 58 -4.97 13.30 -4.59
N SER A 59 -5.57 13.39 -3.39
CA SER A 59 -6.76 14.21 -3.15
C SER A 59 -6.47 15.70 -3.37
N GLU A 60 -7.52 16.50 -3.58
CA GLU A 60 -7.40 17.93 -3.93
C GLU A 60 -6.55 18.72 -2.93
N HIS A 61 -6.78 18.54 -1.63
CA HIS A 61 -6.03 19.25 -0.60
C HIS A 61 -4.53 18.88 -0.57
N LEU A 62 -4.17 17.63 -0.85
CA LEU A 62 -2.77 17.22 -0.94
C LEU A 62 -2.15 17.66 -2.27
N TYR A 63 -2.93 17.66 -3.34
CA TYR A 63 -2.48 18.12 -4.65
C TYR A 63 -1.96 19.55 -4.56
N ASP A 64 -2.73 20.47 -4.00
CA ASP A 64 -2.38 21.89 -3.95
C ASP A 64 -1.10 22.14 -3.13
N VAL A 65 -0.97 21.45 -2.00
CA VAL A 65 0.20 21.53 -1.12
C VAL A 65 1.46 21.02 -1.85
N TYR A 66 1.40 19.82 -2.43
CA TYR A 66 2.58 19.20 -3.02
C TYR A 66 2.92 19.73 -4.42
N HIS A 67 1.93 20.22 -5.18
CA HIS A 67 2.17 20.86 -6.47
C HIS A 67 2.99 22.15 -6.35
N ALA A 68 2.79 22.90 -5.25
CA ALA A 68 3.46 24.16 -4.97
C ALA A 68 4.84 24.00 -4.33
N THR A 69 5.03 22.93 -3.54
CA THR A 69 6.24 22.74 -2.70
C THR A 69 7.29 21.83 -3.32
N VAL A 70 6.90 20.96 -4.26
CA VAL A 70 7.78 19.92 -4.82
C VAL A 70 7.96 20.08 -6.32
N SER A 71 9.18 19.83 -6.80
CA SER A 71 9.52 20.06 -8.21
C SER A 71 9.78 18.77 -9.01
N THR A 72 10.00 17.64 -8.34
CA THR A 72 10.33 16.36 -9.00
C THR A 72 9.51 15.19 -8.48
N ALA A 73 9.33 14.15 -9.32
CA ALA A 73 8.62 12.93 -8.93
C ALA A 73 9.30 12.21 -7.77
N LYS A 74 10.64 12.20 -7.75
CA LYS A 74 11.45 11.60 -6.69
C LYS A 74 11.25 12.31 -5.35
N GLU A 75 11.41 13.63 -5.33
CA GLU A 75 11.21 14.43 -4.11
C GLU A 75 9.77 14.28 -3.58
N LEU A 76 8.77 14.23 -4.47
CA LEU A 76 7.38 14.00 -4.08
C LEU A 76 7.21 12.63 -3.43
N TRP A 77 7.79 11.60 -4.05
CA TRP A 77 7.73 10.24 -3.57
C TRP A 77 8.42 10.06 -2.22
N GLU A 78 9.62 10.62 -2.06
CA GLU A 78 10.39 10.61 -0.81
C GLU A 78 9.68 11.37 0.31
N THR A 79 9.09 12.53 0.01
CA THR A 79 8.33 13.33 0.99
C THR A 79 7.10 12.56 1.49
N LEU A 80 6.34 11.96 0.57
CA LEU A 80 5.17 11.15 0.93
C LEU A 80 5.56 9.91 1.76
N GLU A 81 6.68 9.27 1.43
CA GLU A 81 7.23 8.13 2.17
C GLU A 81 7.66 8.52 3.59
N ALA A 82 8.30 9.69 3.75
CA ALA A 82 8.73 10.19 5.06
C ALA A 82 7.53 10.52 5.97
N GLU A 83 6.54 11.24 5.44
CA GLU A 83 5.38 11.70 6.20
C GLU A 83 4.40 10.56 6.54
N TYR A 84 4.06 9.73 5.56
CA TYR A 84 3.00 8.73 5.71
C TYR A 84 3.50 7.29 5.84
N GLY A 85 4.74 7.01 5.41
CA GLY A 85 5.31 5.67 5.47
C GLY A 85 5.62 5.18 6.89
N ILE A 86 5.97 6.10 7.80
CA ILE A 86 6.22 5.81 9.23
C ILE A 86 4.90 5.66 9.98
N VAL A 87 3.92 6.52 9.73
CA VAL A 87 2.61 6.50 10.42
C VAL A 87 1.88 5.17 10.19
N ASP A 88 1.86 4.69 8.94
CA ASP A 88 1.22 3.41 8.59
C ASP A 88 1.95 2.23 9.26
N ALA A 89 3.30 2.23 9.23
CA ALA A 89 4.12 1.19 9.89
C ALA A 89 4.02 1.23 11.42
N GLY A 90 3.92 2.43 12.00
CA GLY A 90 3.71 2.65 13.43
C GLY A 90 2.34 2.14 13.86
N MET A 91 1.27 2.57 13.18
CA MET A 91 -0.11 2.10 13.41
C MET A 91 -0.21 0.57 13.24
N ASP A 92 0.58 0.02 12.32
CA ASP A 92 0.69 -1.42 12.14
C ASP A 92 1.31 -2.13 13.35
N ARG A 93 2.43 -1.61 13.89
CA ARG A 93 3.07 -2.14 15.10
C ARG A 93 2.19 -2.00 16.33
N PHE A 94 1.50 -0.86 16.47
CA PHE A 94 0.59 -0.59 17.59
C PHE A 94 -0.59 -1.55 17.60
N THR A 95 -1.23 -1.81 16.46
CA THR A 95 -2.38 -2.73 16.42
C THR A 95 -1.99 -4.16 16.83
N VAL A 96 -0.79 -4.63 16.44
CA VAL A 96 -0.30 -5.97 16.82
C VAL A 96 0.11 -6.02 18.28
N SER A 97 0.80 -4.98 18.79
CA SER A 97 1.14 -4.90 20.21
C SER A 97 -0.10 -4.83 21.09
N ASN A 98 -1.05 -3.95 20.75
CA ASN A 98 -2.30 -3.79 21.50
C ASN A 98 -3.12 -5.08 21.54
N PHE A 99 -3.11 -5.88 20.46
CA PHE A 99 -3.73 -7.20 20.47
C PHE A 99 -3.02 -8.17 21.44
N ASN A 100 -1.69 -8.21 21.40
CA ASN A 100 -0.89 -9.09 22.27
C ASN A 100 -0.94 -8.68 23.75
N ASP A 101 -1.01 -7.38 24.03
CA ASP A 101 -1.03 -6.80 25.37
C ASP A 101 -2.45 -6.70 25.96
N TYR A 102 -3.47 -7.12 25.20
CA TYR A 102 -4.87 -7.03 25.63
C TYR A 102 -5.11 -7.86 26.89
N LYS A 103 -5.66 -7.22 27.93
CA LYS A 103 -6.07 -7.87 29.18
C LYS A 103 -7.47 -7.44 29.55
N MET A 104 -8.27 -8.41 29.99
CA MET A 104 -9.58 -8.15 30.55
C MET A 104 -9.47 -7.47 31.93
N VAL A 105 -10.37 -6.54 32.21
CA VAL A 105 -10.44 -5.72 33.43
C VAL A 105 -11.80 -5.84 34.11
N ASN A 106 -11.81 -5.81 35.44
CA ASN A 106 -13.03 -6.04 36.23
C ASN A 106 -14.05 -4.88 36.19
N ASN A 107 -13.66 -3.71 35.69
CA ASN A 107 -14.51 -2.51 35.67
C ASN A 107 -15.32 -2.34 34.37
N LYS A 108 -15.28 -3.33 33.47
CA LYS A 108 -16.05 -3.35 32.22
C LYS A 108 -16.87 -4.63 32.14
N SER A 109 -18.01 -4.57 31.46
CA SER A 109 -18.79 -5.78 31.21
C SER A 109 -18.00 -6.75 30.32
N VAL A 110 -18.27 -8.05 30.43
CA VAL A 110 -17.65 -9.06 29.55
C VAL A 110 -17.97 -8.79 28.08
N GLY A 111 -19.17 -8.26 27.78
CA GLY A 111 -19.57 -7.90 26.41
C GLY A 111 -18.73 -6.80 25.79
N GLU A 112 -18.48 -5.70 26.52
CA GLU A 112 -17.61 -4.61 26.06
C GLU A 112 -16.17 -5.07 25.86
N GLN A 113 -15.70 -6.00 26.70
CA GLN A 113 -14.36 -6.56 26.59
C GLN A 113 -14.22 -7.53 25.42
N ILE A 114 -15.24 -8.35 25.15
CA ILE A 114 -15.27 -9.19 23.95
C ILE A 114 -15.28 -8.31 22.70
N HIS A 115 -16.06 -7.22 22.70
CA HIS A 115 -16.11 -6.30 21.57
C HIS A 115 -14.75 -5.66 21.28
N GLY A 116 -14.08 -5.11 22.30
CA GLY A 116 -12.74 -4.54 22.13
C GLY A 116 -11.70 -5.55 21.62
N TYR A 117 -11.78 -6.81 22.08
CA TYR A 117 -10.93 -7.88 21.57
C TYR A 117 -11.23 -8.22 20.10
N GLN A 118 -12.50 -8.29 19.71
CA GLN A 118 -12.94 -8.54 18.33
C GLN A 118 -12.49 -7.43 17.37
N GLU A 119 -12.48 -6.18 17.80
CA GLU A 119 -11.97 -5.06 17.00
C GLU A 119 -10.46 -5.19 16.74
N LEU A 120 -9.68 -5.51 17.78
CA LEU A 120 -8.24 -5.77 17.65
C LEU A 120 -7.96 -6.97 16.75
N LEU A 121 -8.71 -8.07 16.91
CA LEU A 121 -8.59 -9.28 16.10
C LEU A 121 -8.83 -8.98 14.62
N ARG A 122 -9.90 -8.25 14.29
CA ARG A 122 -10.22 -7.84 12.91
C ARG A 122 -9.11 -7.01 12.27
N GLY A 123 -8.49 -6.14 13.07
CA GLY A 123 -7.31 -5.37 12.67
C GLY A 123 -6.11 -6.25 12.31
N VAL A 124 -5.90 -7.35 13.04
CA VAL A 124 -4.83 -8.33 12.78
C VAL A 124 -5.17 -9.24 11.58
N GLU A 125 -6.42 -9.69 11.44
CA GLU A 125 -6.85 -10.55 10.33
C GLU A 125 -6.75 -9.84 8.98
N LYS A 126 -7.16 -8.57 8.90
CA LYS A 126 -6.99 -7.74 7.71
C LYS A 126 -5.53 -7.67 7.26
N LYS A 127 -4.57 -7.73 8.20
CA LYS A 127 -3.13 -7.76 7.91
C LYS A 127 -2.64 -9.11 7.41
N LYS A 128 -3.19 -10.22 7.93
CA LYS A 128 -2.90 -11.57 7.42
C LYS A 128 -3.29 -11.67 5.95
N GLU A 129 -4.44 -11.11 5.57
CA GLU A 129 -4.91 -11.07 4.19
C GLU A 129 -4.01 -10.20 3.30
N GLN A 130 -3.61 -9.02 3.78
CA GLN A 130 -2.69 -8.13 3.06
C GLN A 130 -1.29 -8.74 2.87
N SER A 131 -0.80 -9.49 3.86
CA SER A 131 0.49 -10.20 3.80
C SER A 131 0.40 -11.42 2.87
N SER A 132 -0.70 -12.17 2.91
CA SER A 132 -0.96 -13.30 2.00
C SER A 132 -1.07 -12.84 0.54
N MET A 133 -1.73 -11.69 0.29
CA MET A 133 -1.73 -11.05 -1.04
C MET A 133 -0.37 -10.51 -1.49
N ARG A 134 0.61 -10.28 -0.59
CA ARG A 134 1.99 -9.93 -0.97
C ARG A 134 2.77 -11.17 -1.43
N ILE A 135 2.56 -12.32 -0.77
CA ILE A 135 3.21 -13.59 -1.15
C ILE A 135 2.69 -14.08 -2.51
N LEU A 136 1.37 -14.01 -2.74
CA LEU A 136 0.74 -14.43 -4.00
C LEU A 136 1.07 -13.55 -5.22
N LYS A 137 1.61 -12.34 -5.02
CA LYS A 137 1.94 -11.39 -6.10
C LYS A 137 3.45 -11.22 -6.35
N SER A 138 4.30 -11.97 -5.64
CA SER A 138 5.73 -12.02 -5.93
C SER A 138 5.97 -12.99 -7.08
N PRO A 139 6.42 -12.52 -8.27
CA PRO A 139 6.68 -13.41 -9.41
C PRO A 139 7.70 -14.51 -9.07
N ALA A 140 8.67 -14.20 -8.19
CA ALA A 140 9.67 -15.17 -7.72
C ALA A 140 9.08 -16.30 -6.86
N LEU A 141 8.00 -16.05 -6.11
CA LEU A 141 7.34 -17.07 -5.29
C LEU A 141 6.22 -17.79 -6.07
N LEU A 142 5.55 -17.11 -6.99
CA LEU A 142 4.64 -17.75 -7.96
C LEU A 142 5.35 -18.81 -8.79
N ILE A 143 6.59 -18.55 -9.24
CA ILE A 143 7.41 -19.53 -9.96
C ILE A 143 7.71 -20.76 -9.08
N ASN A 144 8.04 -20.58 -7.80
CA ASN A 144 8.26 -21.72 -6.88
C ASN A 144 6.98 -22.49 -6.55
N CYS A 145 5.83 -21.83 -6.41
CA CYS A 145 4.54 -22.49 -6.21
C CYS A 145 4.07 -23.25 -7.46
N LEU A 146 4.33 -22.74 -8.66
CA LEU A 146 4.08 -23.43 -9.93
C LEU A 146 5.03 -24.63 -10.11
N ASN A 147 6.30 -24.49 -9.73
CA ASN A 147 7.30 -25.56 -9.78
C ASN A 147 7.06 -26.67 -8.73
N LEU A 148 6.40 -26.36 -7.61
CA LEU A 148 6.01 -27.33 -6.57
C LEU A 148 4.62 -27.96 -6.82
N GLY A 149 3.86 -27.48 -7.80
CA GLY A 149 2.47 -27.87 -8.07
C GLY A 149 2.23 -28.72 -9.32
N MET A 150 3.28 -29.22 -9.98
CA MET A 150 3.19 -30.00 -11.23
C MET A 150 3.91 -31.36 -11.14
N THR A 151 3.72 -32.08 -10.03
CA THR A 151 4.01 -33.53 -9.94
C THR A 151 2.75 -34.34 -9.61
N LEU A 152 1.63 -34.00 -10.24
CA LEU A 152 0.44 -34.86 -10.31
C LEU A 152 -0.16 -34.83 -11.72
N LEU A 153 0.38 -35.68 -12.59
CA LEU A 153 -0.30 -36.58 -13.55
C LEU A 153 0.84 -37.22 -14.38
N GLU A 154 1.29 -38.42 -14.04
CA GLU A 154 0.91 -39.72 -14.65
C GLU A 154 1.31 -39.88 -16.13
N PRO A 155 1.70 -41.09 -16.54
CA PRO A 155 0.73 -42.15 -16.82
C PRO A 155 0.65 -43.26 -15.78
#